data_AF-A0A957ASB2-F1
#
_entry.id   AF-A0A957ASB2-F1
#
_cell.length_a   1.000
_cell.length_b   1.000
_cell.length_c   1.000
_cell.angle_alpha   90.00
_cell.angle_beta   90.00
_cell.angle_gamma   90.00
#
_symmetry.space_group_name_H-M   'P 1'
#
loop_
_entity.id
_entity.type
_entity.pdbx_description
1 polymer ?
#
loop_
_entity_poly.entity_id
_entity_poly.type
_entity_poly.pdbx_seq_one_letter_code
_entity_poly.pdbx_strand_id
1 'polypeptide(L)' 'MLSTLPDDFGDALRLLRKRARLTQDEMGRAAGYSREQIARLENGSRLPDLAVVAALFVPILFQ' A
#
# COMPACT_ATOMS: atom_id res chain seq x y z
N MET A 1 -18.18 15.00 9.05
CA MET A 1 -17.97 15.01 7.58
C MET A 1 -17.33 13.69 7.21
N LEU A 2 -17.90 12.93 6.27
CA LEU A 2 -17.31 11.65 5.84
C LEU A 2 -16.04 11.96 5.03
N SER A 3 -14.85 11.65 5.55
CA SER A 3 -13.64 11.67 4.74
C SER A 3 -13.80 10.62 3.64
N THR A 4 -13.77 11.04 2.38
CA THR A 4 -13.79 10.12 1.21
C THR A 4 -12.39 9.57 0.91
N LEU A 5 -11.41 9.99 1.72
CA LEU A 5 -10.01 9.63 1.59
C LEU A 5 -9.65 8.62 2.68
N PRO A 6 -8.70 7.71 2.39
CA PRO A 6 -8.22 6.75 3.39
C PRO A 6 -7.59 7.49 4.57
N ASP A 7 -7.93 7.06 5.78
CA ASP A 7 -7.44 7.66 7.03
C ASP A 7 -6.06 7.09 7.44
N ASP A 8 -5.63 5.97 6.85
CA ASP A 8 -4.31 5.38 7.04
C ASP A 8 -3.73 4.70 5.77
N PHE A 9 -2.46 4.28 5.86
CA PHE A 9 -1.76 3.63 4.75
C PHE A 9 -2.41 2.32 4.32
N GLY A 10 -2.91 1.51 5.26
CA GLY A 10 -3.53 0.22 4.97
C GLY A 10 -4.81 0.39 4.17
N ASP A 11 -5.63 1.37 4.53
CA ASP A 11 -6.84 1.73 3.80
C ASP A 11 -6.53 2.33 2.43
N ALA A 12 -5.47 3.17 2.33
CA ALA A 12 -5.02 3.70 1.05
C ALA A 12 -4.56 2.59 0.11
N LEU A 13 -3.76 1.65 0.62
CA LEU A 13 -3.26 0.50 -0.12
C LEU A 13 -4.42 -0.37 -0.63
N ARG A 14 -5.39 -0.68 0.26
CA ARG A 14 -6.58 -1.47 -0.08
C ARG A 14 -7.44 -0.78 -1.13
N LEU A 15 -7.64 0.53 -1.00
CA LEU A 15 -8.41 1.32 -1.96
C LEU A 15 -7.77 1.24 -3.35
N LEU A 16 -6.47 1.51 -3.46
CA LEU A 16 -5.74 1.47 -4.74
C LEU A 16 -5.77 0.06 -5.36
N ARG A 17 -5.55 -0.99 -4.55
CA ARG A 17 -5.62 -2.37 -5.03
C ARG A 17 -6.98 -2.72 -5.61
N LYS A 18 -8.07 -2.38 -4.90
CA LYS A 18 -9.44 -2.62 -5.36
C LYS A 18 -9.76 -1.85 -6.65
N ARG A 19 -9.30 -0.59 -6.77
CA ARG A 19 -9.46 0.20 -8.00
C ARG A 19 -8.73 -0.43 -9.18
N ALA A 20 -7.58 -1.05 -8.94
CA ALA A 20 -6.82 -1.82 -9.93
C ALA A 20 -7.39 -3.23 -10.20
N ARG A 21 -8.46 -3.65 -9.49
CA ARG A 21 -9.08 -4.98 -9.57
C ARG A 21 -8.12 -6.14 -9.28
N LEU A 22 -7.15 -5.93 -8.40
CA LEU A 22 -6.18 -6.95 -7.99
C LEU A 22 -6.60 -7.66 -6.70
N THR A 23 -6.30 -8.95 -6.61
CA THR A 23 -6.24 -9.70 -5.34
C THR A 23 -4.99 -9.30 -4.55
N GLN A 24 -4.95 -9.65 -3.26
CA GLN A 24 -3.77 -9.41 -2.42
C GLN A 24 -2.54 -10.19 -2.93
N ASP A 25 -2.73 -11.38 -3.52
CA ASP A 25 -1.64 -12.17 -4.10
C ASP A 25 -1.05 -11.48 -5.34
N GLU A 26 -1.90 -11.04 -6.26
CA GLU A 26 -1.47 -10.34 -7.48
C GLU A 26 -0.75 -9.02 -7.17
N MET A 27 -1.26 -8.25 -6.21
CA MET A 27 -0.57 -7.05 -5.74
C MET A 27 0.79 -7.37 -5.11
N GLY A 28 0.84 -8.43 -4.29
CA GLY A 28 2.09 -8.90 -3.69
C GLY A 28 3.13 -9.22 -4.75
N ARG A 29 2.77 -10.03 -5.76
CA ARG A 29 3.66 -10.36 -6.89
C ARG A 29 4.16 -9.12 -7.63
N ALA A 30 3.29 -8.16 -7.89
CA ALA A 30 3.66 -6.91 -8.57
C ALA A 30 4.62 -6.04 -7.73
N ALA A 31 4.50 -6.07 -6.40
CA ALA A 31 5.28 -5.25 -5.49
C ALA A 31 6.49 -5.96 -4.84
N GLY A 32 6.71 -7.25 -5.14
CA GLY A 32 7.79 -8.04 -4.51
C GLY A 32 7.49 -8.48 -3.07
N TYR A 33 6.21 -8.63 -2.71
CA TYR A 33 5.73 -9.07 -1.40
C TYR A 33 4.95 -10.39 -1.48
N SER A 34 4.86 -11.12 -0.37
CA SER A 34 3.89 -12.20 -0.21
C SER A 34 2.48 -11.66 0.03
N ARG A 35 1.46 -12.48 -0.25
CA ARG A 35 0.06 -12.18 0.07
C ARG A 35 -0.13 -11.81 1.54
N GLU A 36 0.51 -12.54 2.46
CA GLU A 36 0.43 -12.33 3.91
C GLU A 36 1.05 -10.99 4.31
N GLN A 37 2.14 -10.58 3.65
CA GLN A 37 2.73 -9.27 3.87
C GLN A 37 1.77 -8.15 3.42
N ILE A 38 1.12 -8.29 2.26
CA ILE A 38 0.08 -7.35 1.81
C ILE A 38 -1.09 -7.31 2.80
N ALA A 39 -1.57 -8.46 3.27
CA ALA A 39 -2.66 -8.52 4.25
C ALA A 39 -2.31 -7.79 5.55
N ARG A 40 -1.06 -7.92 6.03
CA ARG A 40 -0.57 -7.22 7.22
C ARG A 40 -0.44 -5.70 7.04
N LEU A 41 -0.09 -5.25 5.84
CA LEU A 41 -0.08 -3.83 5.50
C LEU A 41 -1.51 -3.28 5.47
N GLU A 42 -2.44 -3.98 4.80
CA GLU A 42 -3.83 -3.53 4.67
C GLU A 42 -4.64 -3.57 5.98
N ASN A 43 -4.24 -4.39 6.94
CA ASN A 43 -4.92 -4.45 8.25
C ASN A 43 -4.21 -3.62 9.33
N GLY A 44 -3.14 -2.91 8.98
CA GLY A 44 -2.38 -2.06 9.92
C GLY A 44 -1.55 -2.82 10.96
N SER A 45 -1.50 -4.15 10.94
CA SER A 45 -0.64 -4.94 11.85
C SER A 45 0.85 -4.83 11.53
N ARG A 46 1.19 -4.21 10.38
CA ARG A 46 2.54 -3.81 10.01
C ARG A 46 2.46 -2.56 9.14
N LEU A 47 3.32 -1.58 9.43
CA LEU A 47 3.55 -0.45 8.54
C LEU A 47 4.59 -0.82 7.46
N PRO A 48 4.55 -0.19 6.28
CA PRO A 48 5.63 -0.32 5.31
C PRO A 48 6.92 0.21 5.92
N ASP A 49 8.07 -0.32 5.47
CA ASP A 49 9.35 0.24 5.87
C ASP A 49 9.46 1.68 5.34
N LEU A 50 9.61 2.65 6.25
CA LEU A 50 9.66 4.05 5.89
C LEU A 50 10.84 4.37 4.98
N ALA A 51 11.98 3.68 5.15
CA ALA A 51 13.13 3.85 4.27
C ALA A 51 12.83 3.39 2.84
N VAL A 52 12.08 2.29 2.69
CA VAL A 52 11.63 1.79 1.38
C VAL A 52 10.64 2.75 0.74
N VAL A 53 9.65 3.24 1.49
CA VAL A 53 8.69 4.24 0.98
C VAL A 53 9.42 5.51 0.55
N ALA A 54 10.34 6.02 1.38
CA ALA A 54 11.11 7.21 1.05
C ALA A 54 11.95 7.01 -0.22
N ALA A 55 12.66 5.89 -0.33
CA ALA A 55 13.49 5.58 -1.50
C ALA A 55 12.69 5.50 -2.81
N LEU A 56 11.47 4.96 -2.77
CA LEU A 56 10.60 4.85 -3.95
C LEU A 56 9.95 6.17 -4.34
N PHE A 57 9.50 6.98 -3.37
CA PHE A 57 8.65 8.14 -3.65
C PHE A 57 9.39 9.49 -3.62
N VAL A 58 10.39 9.68 -2.75
CA VAL A 58 11.10 10.98 -2.65
C VAL A 58 11.73 11.40 -3.99
N PRO A 59 12.42 10.53 -4.74
CA PRO A 59 12.98 10.94 -6.03
C PRO A 59 11.92 11.46 -7.00
N ILE A 60 10.73 10.85 -7.03
CA ILE A 60 9.64 11.20 -7.95
C ILE A 60 9.04 12.59 -7.64
N LEU A 61 9.08 13.02 -6.37
CA LEU A 61 8.50 14.30 -5.93
C LEU A 61 9.39 15.52 -6.21
N PHE A 62 10.66 15.28 -6.50
CA PHE A 62 11.65 16.33 -6.78
C PHE A 62 12.24 16.23 -8.19
N GLN A 63 11.53 15.56 -9.12
CA GLN A 63 11.84 15.55 -10.56
C GLN A 63 11.13 16.67 -11.31
#